data_AF-A0A9D9FRH6-F1
#
_entry.id   AF-A0A9D9FRH6-F1
#
_cell.length_a   1.000
_cell.length_b   1.000
_cell.length_c   1.000
_cell.angle_alpha   90.00
_cell.angle_beta   90.00
_cell.angle_gamma   90.00
#
_symmetry.space_group_name_H-M   'P 1'
#
loop_
_entity.id
_entity.type
_entity.pdbx_description
1 polymer ?
#
loop_
_entity_poly.entity_id
_entity_poly.type
_entity_poly.pdbx_seq_one_letter_code
_entity_poly.pdbx_strand_id
1 'polypeptide(L)'
;MDRKSERGQGCISCERPFNCRCFPLFLPLACPTTSSKLSVLGINRGEFPVNARLRRSGIGTALVIAGAVGFVGPLALPTAKVWAQSAETQQVAPPVFRDPETPIALAIQAAMSADIHEEIALHYGDRAFAPVWFDENGLTENAHLTIAAMAEANDHALNPNNYGPLELLQQSETAQTPEDWAQFDLELSVQYIRYATHLSSGRVQPNRINKALNLFPNRPKPEMLLEAATDAVDYSTFLEGLAPRSDNYARLKRRLAQYREKAADGGFTPVPDGEVLKPGMSDDRLQALQQRLMEEDIPGAADHRGDVYEGALVEAVKVFQEYHGLETDGVIGKNTLARLNTSIHDKLIQMELNMERRRWMRDDLGQFYVFVNLADQNLKVVKDGKTIHTTRVVVGKPYHATPVFSDELEYVEINPFWNVPYSIATKEYLPKLQQNPSALSSQKIRVFREGSEVAATQVAWNSYSRKNFPFRLRQDPGDGNALGRIKFMFPNEFNIYIHDTPSKSLFSRAERAYSHGCIRASDPFALADVLLQHADPTPGVWERLRDAGDRKVVKPGVPIEVHLTYLTAWMNKDGSTHFRKDIYERDDVLLKALRRAMTENL
;
A
#
# COMPACT_ATOMS: atom_id res chain seq x y z
N MET A 1 66.41 -39.80 11.09
CA MET A 1 66.67 -38.55 11.83
C MET A 1 65.30 -38.02 12.25
N ASP A 2 64.74 -38.58 13.31
CA ASP A 2 64.66 -37.99 14.68
C ASP A 2 63.66 -36.81 14.74
N ARG A 3 62.75 -36.65 15.71
CA ARG A 3 62.17 -37.44 16.82
C ARG A 3 61.12 -36.52 17.50
N LYS A 4 60.20 -37.13 18.28
CA LYS A 4 59.19 -36.58 19.25
C LYS A 4 57.81 -36.23 18.65
N SER A 5 56.71 -37.00 18.84
CA SER A 5 55.98 -37.51 20.04
C SER A 5 55.19 -36.39 20.76
N GLU A 6 53.88 -36.45 21.06
CA GLU A 6 53.04 -37.48 21.69
C GLU A 6 51.53 -37.09 21.67
N ARG A 7 50.63 -38.12 21.69
CA ARG A 7 49.30 -38.25 22.37
C ARG A 7 48.17 -37.22 22.08
N GLY A 8 46.90 -37.56 21.87
CA GLY A 8 46.15 -38.83 21.92
C GLY A 8 44.62 -38.60 21.77
N GLN A 9 43.94 -39.67 21.32
CA GLN A 9 42.54 -40.16 21.48
C GLN A 9 41.51 -39.28 22.26
N GLY A 10 40.20 -39.29 21.99
CA GLY A 10 39.32 -40.22 21.25
C GLY A 10 37.89 -39.63 21.13
N CYS A 11 37.17 -39.94 20.05
CA CYS A 11 36.07 -40.92 19.94
C CYS A 11 34.81 -40.61 20.76
N ILE A 12 33.66 -40.55 20.08
CA ILE A 12 32.50 -41.46 20.27
C ILE A 12 31.66 -41.42 18.97
N SER A 13 31.54 -42.59 18.35
CA SER A 13 30.44 -42.96 17.45
C SER A 13 29.25 -43.36 18.32
N CYS A 14 28.04 -42.91 17.99
CA CYS A 14 26.81 -43.63 18.34
C CYS A 14 25.77 -43.52 17.22
N GLU A 15 25.09 -44.64 17.04
CA GLU A 15 24.15 -45.05 16.01
C GLU A 15 22.77 -44.32 16.05
N ARG A 16 22.02 -44.48 14.93
CA ARG A 16 20.66 -44.01 14.53
C ARG A 16 19.53 -44.19 15.60
N PRO A 17 18.25 -43.70 15.47
CA PRO A 17 17.46 -43.43 14.24
C PRO A 17 16.39 -42.29 14.24
N PHE A 18 15.81 -42.06 13.04
CA PHE A 18 14.49 -41.44 12.71
C PHE A 18 13.93 -40.25 13.52
N ASN A 19 13.78 -39.10 12.86
CA ASN A 19 12.53 -38.34 12.88
C ASN A 19 12.42 -37.44 11.62
N CYS A 20 12.00 -38.05 10.51
CA CYS A 20 11.35 -37.30 9.44
C CYS A 20 10.00 -36.84 10.00
N ARG A 21 9.83 -35.53 10.23
CA ARG A 21 8.49 -34.98 10.37
C ARG A 21 7.90 -34.87 8.98
N CYS A 22 7.08 -35.87 8.63
CA CYS A 22 6.03 -35.72 7.64
C CYS A 22 5.17 -34.51 8.05
N PHE A 23 5.14 -33.47 7.22
CA PHE A 23 4.03 -32.52 7.23
C PHE A 23 2.94 -33.08 6.30
N PRO A 24 1.67 -33.04 6.70
CA PRO A 24 0.63 -33.78 6.00
C PRO A 24 0.37 -33.15 4.64
N LEU A 25 0.46 -33.99 3.60
CA LEU A 25 -0.31 -33.83 2.39
C LEU A 25 -1.80 -33.74 2.76
N PHE A 26 -2.47 -32.67 2.33
CA PHE A 26 -3.85 -32.70 1.89
C PHE A 26 -4.06 -31.61 0.83
N LEU A 27 -3.87 -32.00 -0.43
CA LEU A 27 -4.77 -31.60 -1.49
C LEU A 27 -6.11 -32.33 -1.24
N PRO A 28 -7.27 -31.69 -1.39
CA PRO A 28 -8.33 -32.32 -2.15
C PRO A 28 -7.98 -32.11 -3.63
N LEU A 29 -7.61 -33.21 -4.29
CA LEU A 29 -7.73 -33.33 -5.72
C LEU A 29 -9.21 -33.11 -6.06
N ALA A 30 -9.53 -31.92 -6.58
CA ALA A 30 -10.75 -31.77 -7.36
C ALA A 30 -10.59 -32.64 -8.61
N CYS A 31 -11.32 -33.75 -8.64
CA CYS A 31 -11.46 -34.59 -9.82
C CYS A 31 -12.02 -33.73 -10.97
N PRO A 32 -11.50 -33.81 -12.21
CA PRO A 32 -12.02 -33.03 -13.32
C PRO A 32 -13.38 -33.62 -13.73
N THR A 33 -14.46 -33.05 -13.22
CA THR A 33 -15.78 -33.30 -13.78
C THR A 33 -15.88 -32.54 -15.10
N THR A 34 -16.07 -33.31 -16.15
CA THR A 34 -16.40 -32.91 -17.51
C THR A 34 -17.43 -31.77 -17.51
N SER A 35 -17.04 -30.56 -17.94
CA SER A 35 -18.01 -29.52 -18.23
C SER A 35 -18.81 -29.92 -19.49
N SER A 36 -20.04 -30.35 -19.25
CA SER A 36 -21.03 -30.51 -20.30
C SER A 36 -21.60 -29.12 -20.60
N LYS A 37 -21.41 -28.71 -21.85
CA LYS A 37 -22.01 -27.51 -22.44
C LYS A 37 -23.51 -27.48 -22.16
N LEU A 38 -23.97 -26.45 -21.45
CA LEU A 38 -25.34 -25.99 -21.51
C LEU A 38 -25.36 -24.62 -22.18
N SER A 39 -25.64 -24.68 -23.47
CA SER A 39 -26.04 -23.57 -24.32
C SER A 39 -27.45 -23.13 -23.99
N VAL A 40 -27.65 -21.89 -23.57
CA VAL A 40 -28.95 -21.21 -23.63
C VAL A 40 -28.75 -19.77 -24.14
N LEU A 41 -29.26 -19.56 -25.35
CA LEU A 41 -29.91 -18.36 -25.93
C LEU A 41 -29.71 -17.04 -25.14
N GLY A 42 -29.16 -15.95 -25.68
CA GLY A 42 -29.38 -15.40 -27.02
C GLY A 42 -30.56 -14.43 -27.04
N ILE A 43 -30.46 -13.28 -26.35
CA ILE A 43 -31.33 -12.11 -26.61
C ILE A 43 -30.47 -10.84 -26.62
N ASN A 44 -30.76 -10.01 -27.61
CA ASN A 44 -29.97 -8.90 -28.10
C ASN A 44 -30.81 -7.61 -27.98
N ARG A 45 -30.14 -6.49 -27.74
CA ARG A 45 -30.50 -5.08 -28.02
C ARG A 45 -31.42 -4.31 -27.06
N GLY A 46 -30.97 -3.10 -26.75
CA GLY A 46 -31.81 -1.99 -26.28
C GLY A 46 -31.03 -0.75 -25.81
N GLU A 47 -30.30 -0.06 -26.71
CA GLU A 47 -29.93 1.35 -26.52
C GLU A 47 -31.19 2.23 -26.43
N PHE A 48 -31.16 3.35 -25.67
CA PHE A 48 -31.70 4.69 -26.01
C PHE A 48 -31.70 5.66 -24.79
N PRO A 49 -31.85 6.99 -24.95
CA PRO A 49 -30.78 7.93 -24.62
C PRO A 49 -31.11 8.98 -23.53
N VAL A 50 -30.06 9.77 -23.26
CA VAL A 50 -30.02 11.11 -22.64
C VAL A 50 -31.17 12.03 -23.09
N ASN A 51 -31.79 12.74 -22.14
CA ASN A 51 -32.24 14.12 -22.36
C ASN A 51 -32.31 14.93 -21.05
N ALA A 52 -31.68 16.10 -21.12
CA ALA A 52 -31.72 17.16 -20.14
C ALA A 52 -33.04 17.97 -20.24
N ARG A 53 -33.46 18.61 -19.13
CA ARG A 53 -33.93 20.01 -19.12
C ARG A 53 -34.13 20.57 -17.70
N LEU A 54 -33.35 21.62 -17.47
CA LEU A 54 -33.58 22.79 -16.62
C LEU A 54 -35.01 23.07 -16.12
N ARG A 55 -35.12 23.43 -14.83
CA ARG A 55 -35.93 24.60 -14.40
C ARG A 55 -35.24 25.36 -13.26
N ARG A 56 -35.18 26.68 -13.47
CA ARG A 56 -34.70 27.73 -12.55
C ARG A 56 -35.80 28.15 -11.58
N SER A 57 -35.41 28.45 -10.34
CA SER A 57 -35.95 29.48 -9.44
C SER A 57 -35.00 29.53 -8.23
N GLY A 58 -34.28 30.59 -7.87
CA GLY A 58 -34.64 32.00 -7.84
C GLY A 58 -35.05 32.36 -6.40
N ILE A 59 -34.45 33.43 -5.84
CA ILE A 59 -34.58 34.02 -4.47
C ILE A 59 -33.48 33.51 -3.51
N GLY A 60 -32.50 34.26 -3.01
CA GLY A 60 -32.22 35.70 -3.07
C GLY A 60 -32.61 36.43 -1.78
N THR A 61 -31.77 36.36 -0.72
CA THR A 61 -31.81 37.35 0.37
C THR A 61 -30.42 37.58 0.95
N ALA A 62 -29.95 38.82 0.84
CA ALA A 62 -28.72 39.34 1.43
C ALA A 62 -28.98 39.80 2.88
N LEU A 63 -27.98 39.66 3.77
CA LEU A 63 -27.98 40.29 5.08
C LEU A 63 -26.85 41.33 5.18
N VAL A 64 -27.25 42.51 5.63
CA VAL A 64 -26.51 43.77 5.71
C VAL A 64 -25.49 43.74 6.84
N ILE A 65 -24.27 44.21 6.56
CA ILE A 65 -23.23 44.52 7.54
C ILE A 65 -23.35 46.00 7.90
N ALA A 66 -23.55 46.30 9.18
CA ALA A 66 -23.42 47.65 9.73
C ALA A 66 -22.28 47.64 10.77
N GLY A 67 -21.27 48.47 10.52
CA GLY A 67 -20.16 48.70 11.44
C GLY A 67 -20.47 49.78 12.47
N ALA A 68 -19.86 49.66 13.64
CA ALA A 68 -19.68 50.75 14.59
C ALA A 68 -18.31 50.62 15.25
N VAL A 69 -17.53 51.71 15.15
CA VAL A 69 -16.21 51.91 15.74
C VAL A 69 -16.39 52.40 17.18
N GLY A 70 -15.66 51.81 18.14
CA GLY A 70 -15.67 52.22 19.55
C GLY A 70 -14.35 51.93 20.26
N PHE A 71 -13.75 53.00 20.77
CA PHE A 71 -12.56 53.18 21.62
C PHE A 71 -12.04 51.97 22.45
N VAL A 72 -10.71 51.81 22.43
CA VAL A 72 -9.94 50.86 23.25
C VAL A 72 -9.49 51.55 24.55
N GLY A 73 -9.93 51.02 25.69
CA GLY A 73 -9.35 51.25 27.03
C GLY A 73 -8.89 49.92 27.63
N PRO A 74 -7.90 49.89 28.55
CA PRO A 74 -7.26 48.65 28.95
C PRO A 74 -8.14 47.89 29.95
N LEU A 75 -8.77 46.81 29.50
CA LEU A 75 -9.48 45.87 30.36
C LEU A 75 -8.52 44.78 30.83
N ALA A 76 -8.39 44.70 32.15
CA ALA A 76 -7.69 43.64 32.87
C ALA A 76 -8.21 42.26 32.46
N LEU A 77 -7.30 41.32 32.24
CA LEU A 77 -7.62 39.92 31.97
C LEU A 77 -8.36 39.33 33.19
N PRO A 78 -9.62 38.86 33.04
CA PRO A 78 -10.24 38.06 34.07
C PRO A 78 -9.56 36.68 34.07
N THR A 79 -9.16 36.22 35.24
CA THR A 79 -8.68 34.86 35.47
C THR A 79 -9.71 33.87 34.91
N ALA A 80 -9.27 33.03 33.97
CA ALA A 80 -10.09 31.96 33.45
C ALA A 80 -10.46 31.00 34.60
N LYS A 81 -11.67 31.16 35.14
CA LYS A 81 -12.34 30.09 35.90
C LYS A 81 -12.43 28.91 34.94
N VAL A 82 -11.72 27.84 35.27
CA VAL A 82 -11.92 26.53 34.66
C VAL A 82 -13.36 26.13 34.94
N TRP A 83 -14.22 26.18 33.92
CA TRP A 83 -15.48 25.47 33.94
C TRP A 83 -15.12 24.01 33.71
N ALA A 84 -14.98 23.25 34.79
CA ALA A 84 -15.05 21.80 34.69
C ALA A 84 -16.49 21.46 34.28
N GLN A 85 -16.73 21.32 32.98
CA GLN A 85 -17.86 20.54 32.52
C GLN A 85 -17.59 19.11 32.98
N SER A 86 -18.27 18.71 34.06
CA SER A 86 -18.46 17.31 34.38
C SER A 86 -19.04 16.66 33.14
N ALA A 87 -18.26 15.80 32.48
CA ALA A 87 -18.79 14.87 31.51
C ALA A 87 -19.74 13.95 32.29
N GLU A 88 -21.03 14.29 32.29
CA GLU A 88 -22.07 13.30 32.56
C GLU A 88 -21.91 12.23 31.48
N THR A 89 -21.34 11.09 31.87
CA THR A 89 -21.53 9.84 31.15
C THR A 89 -23.04 9.60 31.07
N GLN A 90 -23.65 9.99 29.95
CA GLN A 90 -24.97 9.50 29.57
C GLN A 90 -24.85 7.98 29.51
N GLN A 91 -25.38 7.29 30.51
CA GLN A 91 -25.69 5.88 30.40
C GLN A 91 -26.69 5.75 29.27
N VAL A 92 -26.21 5.31 28.10
CA VAL A 92 -27.08 4.90 27.00
C VAL A 92 -27.89 3.72 27.56
N ALA A 93 -29.23 3.87 27.56
CA ALA A 93 -30.10 2.79 27.99
C ALA A 93 -29.80 1.54 27.13
N PRO A 94 -29.80 0.33 27.72
CA PRO A 94 -29.58 -0.87 26.93
C PRO A 94 -30.60 -0.95 25.79
N PRO A 95 -30.20 -1.44 24.61
CA PRO A 95 -31.11 -1.57 23.47
C PRO A 95 -32.31 -2.44 23.84
N VAL A 96 -33.51 -1.99 23.45
CA VAL A 96 -34.76 -2.74 23.66
C VAL A 96 -34.98 -3.60 22.43
N PHE A 97 -34.80 -4.91 22.57
CA PHE A 97 -35.01 -5.87 21.49
C PHE A 97 -36.47 -6.29 21.37
N ARG A 98 -36.86 -6.73 20.17
CA ARG A 98 -38.17 -7.35 19.98
C ARG A 98 -38.18 -8.76 20.59
N ASP A 99 -39.29 -9.15 21.20
CA ASP A 99 -39.43 -10.46 21.83
C ASP A 99 -39.40 -11.58 20.76
N PRO A 100 -38.62 -12.66 20.97
CA PRO A 100 -38.58 -13.78 20.04
C PRO A 100 -39.90 -14.58 20.04
N GLU A 101 -40.41 -14.92 18.86
CA GLU A 101 -41.72 -15.57 18.70
C GLU A 101 -41.63 -17.08 18.37
N THR A 102 -40.43 -17.60 18.06
CA THR A 102 -40.23 -18.99 17.62
C THR A 102 -39.20 -19.72 18.49
N PRO A 103 -39.23 -21.08 18.56
CA PRO A 103 -38.23 -21.86 19.29
C PRO A 103 -36.80 -21.58 18.82
N ILE A 104 -36.61 -21.37 17.51
CA ILE A 104 -35.30 -21.03 16.94
C ILE A 104 -34.86 -19.62 17.32
N ALA A 105 -35.77 -18.63 17.32
CA ALA A 105 -35.45 -17.27 17.75
C ALA A 105 -35.09 -17.22 19.24
N LEU A 106 -35.76 -18.01 20.07
CA LEU A 106 -35.39 -18.20 21.49
C LEU A 106 -34.00 -18.83 21.62
N ALA A 107 -33.68 -19.85 20.82
CA ALA A 107 -32.37 -20.49 20.82
C ALA A 107 -31.26 -19.53 20.37
N ILE A 108 -31.49 -18.71 19.33
CA ILE A 108 -30.56 -17.67 18.87
C ILE A 108 -30.35 -16.62 19.97
N GLN A 109 -31.42 -16.12 20.59
CA GLN A 109 -31.30 -15.19 21.71
C GLN A 109 -30.51 -15.79 22.88
N ALA A 110 -30.77 -17.06 23.21
CA ALA A 110 -30.08 -17.76 24.31
C ALA A 110 -28.61 -18.07 24.02
N ALA A 111 -28.27 -18.34 22.75
CA ALA A 111 -26.91 -18.55 22.29
C ALA A 111 -26.10 -17.24 22.17
N MET A 112 -26.78 -16.08 22.27
CA MET A 112 -26.13 -14.78 22.12
C MET A 112 -25.26 -14.46 23.34
N SER A 113 -23.95 -14.69 23.21
CA SER A 113 -22.98 -14.45 24.28
C SER A 113 -22.52 -12.99 24.34
N ALA A 114 -21.95 -12.59 25.47
CA ALA A 114 -21.35 -11.25 25.62
C ALA A 114 -20.12 -11.03 24.72
N ASP A 115 -19.57 -12.09 24.13
CA ASP A 115 -18.41 -12.02 23.21
C ASP A 115 -18.83 -11.79 21.75
N ILE A 116 -20.13 -11.87 21.44
CA ILE A 116 -20.66 -11.52 20.12
C ILE A 116 -20.61 -10.00 19.94
N HIS A 117 -20.19 -9.58 18.75
CA HIS A 117 -20.08 -8.16 18.39
C HIS A 117 -21.42 -7.45 18.59
N GLU A 118 -21.42 -6.28 19.26
CA GLU A 118 -22.64 -5.55 19.64
C GLU A 118 -23.58 -5.32 18.45
N GLU A 119 -23.04 -4.99 17.29
CA GLU A 119 -23.78 -4.76 16.05
C GLU A 119 -24.47 -6.03 15.50
N ILE A 120 -23.93 -7.23 15.77
CA ILE A 120 -24.63 -8.49 15.45
C ILE A 120 -25.83 -8.63 16.38
N ALA A 121 -25.63 -8.41 17.68
CA ALA A 121 -26.70 -8.49 18.67
C ALA A 121 -27.84 -7.50 18.38
N LEU A 122 -27.49 -6.26 17.99
CA LEU A 122 -28.46 -5.25 17.55
C LEU A 122 -29.26 -5.72 16.33
N HIS A 123 -28.58 -6.22 15.29
CA HIS A 123 -29.24 -6.69 14.07
C HIS A 123 -30.23 -7.83 14.33
N TYR A 124 -29.85 -8.84 15.10
CA TYR A 124 -30.75 -9.94 15.47
C TYR A 124 -31.90 -9.46 16.36
N GLY A 125 -31.62 -8.57 17.32
CA GLY A 125 -32.65 -8.02 18.20
C GLY A 125 -33.72 -7.21 17.47
N ASP A 126 -33.34 -6.45 16.44
CA ASP A 126 -34.28 -5.71 15.58
C ASP A 126 -35.17 -6.65 14.73
N ARG A 127 -34.69 -7.87 14.49
CA ARG A 127 -35.38 -8.94 13.76
C ARG A 127 -36.12 -9.92 14.67
N ALA A 128 -36.33 -9.59 15.95
CA ALA A 128 -36.93 -10.51 16.94
C ALA A 128 -36.21 -11.88 16.96
N PHE A 129 -34.90 -11.87 16.73
CA PHE A 129 -34.01 -13.03 16.66
C PHE A 129 -34.37 -14.05 15.57
N ALA A 130 -35.11 -13.65 14.53
CA ALA A 130 -35.33 -14.50 13.36
C ALA A 130 -34.00 -14.82 12.65
N PRO A 131 -33.81 -16.05 12.14
CA PRO A 131 -32.58 -16.46 11.46
C PRO A 131 -32.27 -15.60 10.23
N VAL A 132 -30.98 -15.51 9.89
CA VAL A 132 -30.49 -14.78 8.71
C VAL A 132 -30.25 -15.73 7.54
N TRP A 133 -29.75 -16.94 7.80
CA TRP A 133 -29.15 -17.78 6.77
C TRP A 133 -30.01 -18.96 6.32
N PHE A 134 -31.14 -19.21 6.95
CA PHE A 134 -32.06 -20.27 6.58
C PHE A 134 -33.52 -19.89 6.85
N ASP A 135 -34.42 -20.58 6.19
CA ASP A 135 -35.86 -20.50 6.38
C ASP A 135 -36.49 -21.90 6.45
N GLU A 136 -37.81 -21.98 6.36
CA GLU A 136 -38.58 -23.24 6.39
C GLU A 136 -38.21 -24.23 5.28
N ASN A 137 -37.54 -23.79 4.21
CA ASN A 137 -37.08 -24.59 3.08
C ASN A 137 -35.59 -25.00 3.19
N GLY A 138 -34.92 -24.62 4.28
CA GLY A 138 -33.49 -24.90 4.51
C GLY A 138 -32.62 -23.66 4.31
N LEU A 139 -31.35 -23.87 3.96
CA LEU A 139 -30.41 -22.77 3.74
C LEU A 139 -30.89 -21.86 2.60
N THR A 140 -30.77 -20.55 2.84
CA THR A 140 -31.01 -19.55 1.80
C THR A 140 -29.93 -19.63 0.70
N GLU A 141 -30.23 -19.12 -0.48
CA GLU A 141 -29.24 -18.96 -1.54
C GLU A 141 -28.04 -18.12 -1.07
N ASN A 142 -28.29 -17.06 -0.29
CA ASN A 142 -27.24 -16.19 0.23
C ASN A 142 -26.31 -16.94 1.21
N ALA A 143 -26.82 -17.88 2.01
CA ALA A 143 -25.97 -18.73 2.85
C ALA A 143 -25.03 -19.60 2.02
N HIS A 144 -25.55 -20.25 0.97
CA HIS A 144 -24.72 -21.04 0.06
C HIS A 144 -23.66 -20.19 -0.64
N LEU A 145 -24.02 -19.00 -1.13
CA LEU A 145 -23.08 -18.08 -1.78
C LEU A 145 -21.99 -17.59 -0.81
N THR A 146 -22.34 -17.29 0.44
CA THR A 146 -21.37 -16.89 1.48
C THR A 146 -20.38 -17.99 1.78
N ILE A 147 -20.88 -19.22 2.01
CA ILE A 147 -20.04 -20.38 2.29
C ILE A 147 -19.10 -20.66 1.10
N ALA A 148 -19.61 -20.61 -0.12
CA ALA A 148 -18.81 -20.78 -1.33
C ALA A 148 -17.72 -19.70 -1.46
N ALA A 149 -18.06 -18.43 -1.23
CA ALA A 149 -17.11 -17.32 -1.28
C ALA A 149 -15.99 -17.45 -0.23
N MET A 150 -16.30 -18.00 0.95
CA MET A 150 -15.31 -18.31 1.98
C MET A 150 -14.43 -19.50 1.61
N ALA A 151 -14.97 -20.53 0.95
CA ALA A 151 -14.20 -21.65 0.42
C ALA A 151 -13.21 -21.18 -0.68
N GLU A 152 -13.63 -20.22 -1.50
CA GLU A 152 -12.83 -19.63 -2.58
C GLU A 152 -11.97 -18.43 -2.11
N ALA A 153 -11.90 -18.16 -0.79
CA ALA A 153 -11.18 -17.01 -0.23
C ALA A 153 -9.70 -16.96 -0.67
N ASN A 154 -9.12 -18.12 -1.00
CA ASN A 154 -7.75 -18.22 -1.48
C ASN A 154 -7.53 -17.40 -2.76
N ASP A 155 -8.51 -17.31 -3.65
CA ASP A 155 -8.45 -16.48 -4.86
C ASP A 155 -8.18 -15.01 -4.55
N HIS A 156 -8.59 -14.58 -3.36
CA HIS A 156 -8.38 -13.25 -2.84
C HIS A 156 -7.13 -13.13 -1.97
N ALA A 157 -6.22 -14.12 -1.96
CA ALA A 157 -5.08 -14.18 -1.05
C ALA A 157 -5.46 -14.22 0.45
N LEU A 158 -6.61 -14.81 0.75
CA LEU A 158 -7.10 -15.06 2.12
C LEU A 158 -7.11 -16.57 2.37
N ASN A 159 -6.78 -17.02 3.59
CA ASN A 159 -6.82 -18.44 3.92
C ASN A 159 -8.27 -18.88 4.19
N PRO A 160 -8.87 -19.83 3.42
CA PRO A 160 -10.22 -20.33 3.68
C PRO A 160 -10.41 -20.91 5.08
N ASN A 161 -9.37 -21.52 5.66
CA ASN A 161 -9.43 -22.14 6.99
C ASN A 161 -9.72 -21.12 8.10
N ASN A 162 -9.51 -19.83 7.86
CA ASN A 162 -9.84 -18.78 8.83
C ASN A 162 -11.36 -18.54 8.99
N TYR A 163 -12.17 -19.13 8.11
CA TYR A 163 -13.61 -18.92 8.01
C TYR A 163 -14.44 -20.21 8.13
N GLY A 164 -13.78 -21.36 8.28
CA GLY A 164 -14.42 -22.66 8.49
C GLY A 164 -15.54 -23.07 7.51
N PRO A 165 -15.41 -22.86 6.17
CA PRO A 165 -16.52 -23.11 5.25
C PRO A 165 -16.94 -24.59 5.19
N LEU A 166 -15.99 -25.54 5.37
CA LEU A 166 -16.30 -26.97 5.38
C LEU A 166 -17.05 -27.36 6.66
N GLU A 167 -16.62 -26.82 7.80
CA GLU A 167 -17.25 -27.01 9.10
C GLU A 167 -18.68 -26.47 9.10
N LEU A 168 -18.89 -25.28 8.50
CA LEU A 168 -20.22 -24.69 8.35
C LEU A 168 -21.14 -25.54 7.47
N LEU A 169 -20.65 -26.09 6.36
CA LEU A 169 -21.42 -27.04 5.54
C LEU A 169 -21.80 -28.27 6.36
N GLN A 170 -20.84 -28.87 7.06
CA GLN A 170 -21.08 -30.05 7.90
C GLN A 170 -22.10 -29.76 9.02
N GLN A 171 -22.03 -28.59 9.65
CA GLN A 171 -23.01 -28.16 10.65
C GLN A 171 -24.41 -28.07 10.04
N SER A 172 -24.55 -27.48 8.85
CA SER A 172 -25.86 -27.37 8.18
C SER A 172 -26.47 -28.72 7.81
N GLU A 173 -25.66 -29.73 7.51
CA GLU A 173 -26.13 -31.08 7.18
C GLU A 173 -26.50 -31.91 8.42
N THR A 174 -25.90 -31.59 9.57
CA THR A 174 -26.03 -32.39 10.80
C THR A 174 -26.91 -31.74 11.86
N ALA A 175 -27.28 -30.46 11.71
CA ALA A 175 -28.17 -29.76 12.62
C ALA A 175 -29.56 -30.40 12.69
N GLN A 176 -30.05 -30.69 13.91
CA GLN A 176 -31.36 -31.32 14.13
C GLN A 176 -32.23 -30.53 15.10
N THR A 177 -31.62 -29.79 16.03
CA THR A 177 -32.30 -29.05 17.09
C THR A 177 -32.30 -27.54 16.82
N PRO A 178 -33.24 -26.78 17.42
CA PRO A 178 -33.19 -25.31 17.37
C PRO A 178 -31.84 -24.74 17.84
N GLU A 179 -31.19 -25.38 18.82
CA GLU A 179 -29.89 -24.98 19.34
C GLU A 179 -28.77 -25.19 18.31
N ASP A 180 -28.78 -26.31 17.57
CA ASP A 180 -27.80 -26.56 16.50
C ASP A 180 -27.92 -25.51 15.40
N TRP A 181 -29.15 -25.21 14.98
CA TRP A 181 -29.43 -24.21 13.94
C TRP A 181 -29.11 -22.79 14.40
N ALA A 182 -29.35 -22.46 15.67
CA ALA A 182 -28.96 -21.18 16.26
C ALA A 182 -27.44 -21.00 16.26
N GLN A 183 -26.69 -22.05 16.62
CA GLN A 183 -25.23 -22.03 16.58
C GLN A 183 -24.70 -21.84 15.16
N PHE A 184 -25.27 -22.55 14.18
CA PHE A 184 -24.91 -22.39 12.77
C PHE A 184 -25.17 -20.95 12.27
N ASP A 185 -26.34 -20.38 12.55
CA ASP A 185 -26.72 -19.05 12.07
C ASP A 185 -25.78 -17.95 12.61
N LEU A 186 -25.48 -18.02 13.91
CA LEU A 186 -24.59 -17.07 14.57
C LEU A 186 -23.14 -17.25 14.10
N GLU A 187 -22.66 -18.48 13.96
CA GLU A 187 -21.30 -18.76 13.47
C GLU A 187 -21.13 -18.25 12.03
N LEU A 188 -22.09 -18.54 11.14
CA LEU A 188 -22.06 -18.05 9.76
C LEU A 188 -22.09 -16.53 9.70
N SER A 189 -22.90 -15.87 10.53
CA SER A 189 -22.91 -14.40 10.66
C SER A 189 -21.54 -13.84 11.08
N VAL A 190 -20.90 -14.43 12.09
CA VAL A 190 -19.57 -14.01 12.56
C VAL A 190 -18.51 -14.20 11.49
N GLN A 191 -18.47 -15.37 10.84
CA GLN A 191 -17.47 -15.67 9.81
C GLN A 191 -17.69 -14.85 8.54
N TYR A 192 -18.93 -14.59 8.16
CA TYR A 192 -19.29 -13.69 7.07
C TYR A 192 -18.77 -12.27 7.31
N ILE A 193 -19.03 -11.69 8.48
CA ILE A 193 -18.56 -10.33 8.81
C ILE A 193 -17.03 -10.27 8.80
N ARG A 194 -16.36 -11.30 9.35
CA ARG A 194 -14.90 -11.42 9.31
C ARG A 194 -14.38 -11.48 7.87
N TYR A 195 -14.94 -12.37 7.05
CA TYR A 195 -14.59 -12.52 5.63
C TYR A 195 -14.79 -11.23 4.85
N ALA A 196 -15.97 -10.63 4.93
CA ALA A 196 -16.32 -9.39 4.23
C ALA A 196 -15.42 -8.23 4.65
N THR A 197 -15.08 -8.13 5.93
CA THR A 197 -14.13 -7.12 6.44
C THR A 197 -12.72 -7.35 5.90
N HIS A 198 -12.25 -8.59 5.91
CA HIS A 198 -10.94 -8.96 5.38
C HIS A 198 -10.85 -8.74 3.86
N LEU A 199 -11.91 -9.06 3.13
CA LEU A 199 -12.00 -8.91 1.69
C LEU A 199 -11.95 -7.44 1.27
N SER A 200 -12.68 -6.58 1.98
CA SER A 200 -12.81 -5.15 1.66
C SER A 200 -11.65 -4.29 2.13
N SER A 201 -11.26 -4.44 3.39
CA SER A 201 -10.43 -3.46 4.09
C SER A 201 -9.12 -4.03 4.62
N GLY A 202 -8.90 -5.34 4.42
CA GLY A 202 -7.72 -6.06 4.88
C GLY A 202 -7.85 -6.59 6.31
N ARG A 203 -6.98 -7.55 6.62
CA ARG A 203 -6.94 -8.32 7.87
C ARG A 203 -6.37 -7.56 9.05
N VAL A 204 -5.62 -6.49 8.78
CA VAL A 204 -4.92 -5.71 9.82
C VAL A 204 -5.17 -4.22 9.63
N GLN A 205 -4.99 -3.46 10.70
CA GLN A 205 -4.99 -2.01 10.63
C GLN A 205 -3.56 -1.50 10.31
N PRO A 206 -3.32 -0.84 9.15
CA PRO A 206 -1.98 -0.53 8.68
C PRO A 206 -1.15 0.34 9.65
N ASN A 207 -1.76 1.40 10.19
CA ASN A 207 -1.07 2.32 11.11
C ASN A 207 -0.73 1.71 12.47
N ARG A 208 -1.38 0.60 12.88
CA ARG A 208 -1.07 -0.14 14.10
C ARG A 208 0.15 -1.05 13.94
N ILE A 209 0.35 -1.60 12.75
CA ILE A 209 1.51 -2.48 12.46
C ILE A 209 2.76 -1.67 12.12
N ASN A 210 2.59 -0.50 11.49
CA ASN A 210 3.69 0.39 11.15
C ASN A 210 3.19 1.84 11.08
N LYS A 211 3.69 2.70 11.97
CA LYS A 211 3.28 4.12 12.05
C LYS A 211 3.58 4.93 10.78
N ALA A 212 4.47 4.47 9.92
CA ALA A 212 4.73 5.09 8.63
C ALA A 212 3.64 4.78 7.58
N LEU A 213 2.68 3.91 7.88
CA LEU A 213 1.51 3.63 7.05
C LEU A 213 0.32 4.43 7.57
N ASN A 214 0.20 5.70 7.17
CA ASN A 214 -0.92 6.55 7.53
C ASN A 214 -2.12 6.28 6.62
N LEU A 215 -2.67 5.07 6.75
CA LEU A 215 -3.79 4.57 5.98
C LEU A 215 -4.93 4.19 6.93
N PHE A 216 -6.14 4.56 6.52
CA PHE A 216 -7.39 4.28 7.23
C PHE A 216 -8.35 3.63 6.24
N PRO A 217 -8.25 2.31 6.04
CA PRO A 217 -9.13 1.59 5.11
C PRO A 217 -10.59 1.75 5.55
N ASN A 218 -11.51 1.96 4.60
CA ASN A 218 -12.94 2.03 4.88
C ASN A 218 -13.47 0.63 5.20
N ARG A 219 -13.73 0.36 6.48
CA ARG A 219 -14.27 -0.93 6.92
C ARG A 219 -15.80 -0.89 6.82
N PRO A 220 -16.45 -1.88 6.17
CA PRO A 220 -17.90 -1.98 6.19
C PRO A 220 -18.40 -2.22 7.62
N LYS A 221 -19.56 -1.66 7.95
CA LYS A 221 -20.20 -1.89 9.25
C LYS A 221 -20.85 -3.28 9.26
N PRO A 222 -20.80 -4.04 10.37
CA PRO A 222 -21.46 -5.34 10.46
C PRO A 222 -22.96 -5.30 10.14
N GLU A 223 -23.67 -4.28 10.63
CA GLU A 223 -25.08 -3.99 10.31
C GLU A 223 -25.35 -3.99 8.80
N MET A 224 -24.65 -3.14 8.05
CA MET A 224 -24.77 -3.04 6.58
C MET A 224 -24.50 -4.37 5.88
N LEU A 225 -23.55 -5.17 6.41
CA LEU A 225 -23.24 -6.48 5.84
C LEU A 225 -24.39 -7.46 6.08
N LEU A 226 -24.94 -7.52 7.28
CA LEU A 226 -26.03 -8.44 7.63
C LEU A 226 -27.35 -8.04 6.96
N GLU A 227 -27.65 -6.74 6.84
CA GLU A 227 -28.77 -6.25 6.04
C GLU A 227 -28.65 -6.67 4.58
N ALA A 228 -27.45 -6.57 3.98
CA ALA A 228 -27.24 -7.03 2.62
C ALA A 228 -27.41 -8.56 2.49
N ALA A 229 -27.11 -9.34 3.52
CA ALA A 229 -27.32 -10.79 3.51
C ALA A 229 -28.79 -11.18 3.44
N THR A 230 -29.72 -10.31 3.88
CA THR A 230 -31.16 -10.58 3.80
C THR A 230 -31.85 -9.86 2.65
N ASP A 231 -31.40 -8.63 2.31
CA ASP A 231 -32.19 -7.71 1.49
C ASP A 231 -31.55 -7.40 0.12
N ALA A 232 -30.32 -7.87 -0.16
CA ALA A 232 -29.68 -7.60 -1.44
C ALA A 232 -30.43 -8.28 -2.60
N VAL A 233 -30.81 -7.48 -3.60
CA VAL A 233 -31.46 -7.99 -4.83
C VAL A 233 -30.53 -8.90 -5.63
N ASP A 234 -29.23 -8.60 -5.62
CA ASP A 234 -28.18 -9.41 -6.23
C ASP A 234 -27.02 -9.55 -5.24
N TYR A 235 -27.12 -10.59 -4.41
CA TYR A 235 -26.16 -10.86 -3.34
C TYR A 235 -24.79 -11.28 -3.88
N SER A 236 -24.74 -11.96 -5.03
CA SER A 236 -23.49 -12.34 -5.68
C SER A 236 -22.71 -11.09 -6.10
N THR A 237 -23.35 -10.15 -6.79
CA THR A 237 -22.73 -8.86 -7.15
C THR A 237 -22.32 -8.06 -5.90
N PHE A 238 -23.11 -8.11 -4.83
CA PHE A 238 -22.74 -7.48 -3.56
C PHE A 238 -21.45 -8.06 -2.99
N LEU A 239 -21.34 -9.40 -2.89
CA LEU A 239 -20.15 -10.08 -2.36
C LEU A 239 -18.90 -9.78 -3.21
N GLU A 240 -19.02 -9.85 -4.54
CA GLU A 240 -17.91 -9.49 -5.45
C GLU A 240 -17.48 -8.04 -5.27
N GLY A 241 -18.45 -7.14 -5.04
CA GLY A 241 -18.24 -5.72 -4.82
C GLY A 241 -17.54 -5.37 -3.51
N LEU A 242 -17.41 -6.32 -2.57
CA LEU A 242 -16.64 -6.12 -1.35
C LEU A 242 -15.13 -6.06 -1.62
N ALA A 243 -14.62 -6.76 -2.64
CA ALA A 243 -13.20 -6.73 -2.98
C ALA A 243 -12.81 -5.39 -3.64
N PRO A 244 -11.53 -4.96 -3.57
CA PRO A 244 -11.09 -3.77 -4.29
C PRO A 244 -11.38 -3.85 -5.78
N ARG A 245 -12.11 -2.86 -6.30
CA ARG A 245 -12.64 -2.86 -7.68
C ARG A 245 -11.66 -2.33 -8.72
N SER A 246 -10.45 -1.96 -8.30
CA SER A 246 -9.42 -1.44 -9.20
C SER A 246 -8.90 -2.51 -10.16
N ASP A 247 -8.65 -2.15 -11.42
CA ASP A 247 -8.05 -3.08 -12.40
C ASP A 247 -6.72 -3.67 -11.93
N ASN A 248 -5.96 -2.92 -11.12
CA ASN A 248 -4.69 -3.38 -10.57
C ASN A 248 -4.87 -4.58 -9.65
N TYR A 249 -5.94 -4.58 -8.86
CA TYR A 249 -6.28 -5.69 -7.98
C TYR A 249 -6.71 -6.91 -8.79
N ALA A 250 -7.64 -6.74 -9.74
CA ALA A 250 -8.09 -7.81 -10.63
C ALA A 250 -6.93 -8.45 -11.43
N ARG A 251 -6.00 -7.63 -11.92
CA ARG A 251 -4.78 -8.10 -12.59
C ARG A 251 -3.90 -8.92 -11.68
N LEU A 252 -3.64 -8.45 -10.45
CA LEU A 252 -2.80 -9.17 -9.50
C LEU A 252 -3.47 -10.47 -9.03
N LYS A 253 -4.79 -10.48 -8.81
CA LYS A 253 -5.60 -11.68 -8.53
C LYS A 253 -5.40 -12.75 -9.62
N ARG A 254 -5.57 -12.38 -10.89
CA ARG A 254 -5.36 -13.30 -12.02
C ARG A 254 -3.93 -13.83 -12.08
N ARG A 255 -2.95 -12.93 -11.89
CA ARG A 255 -1.53 -13.32 -11.94
C ARG A 255 -1.16 -14.24 -10.78
N LEU A 256 -1.76 -14.05 -9.60
CA LEU A 256 -1.57 -14.90 -8.43
C LEU A 256 -2.03 -16.33 -8.72
N ALA A 257 -3.20 -16.51 -9.35
CA ALA A 257 -3.68 -17.82 -9.77
C ALA A 257 -2.68 -18.53 -10.71
N GLN A 258 -2.19 -17.82 -11.73
CA GLN A 258 -1.19 -18.36 -12.67
C GLN A 258 0.13 -18.74 -11.98
N TYR A 259 0.59 -17.95 -10.99
CA TYR A 259 1.80 -18.30 -10.23
C TYR A 259 1.57 -19.50 -9.31
N ARG A 260 0.35 -19.74 -8.83
CA ARG A 260 0.02 -20.95 -8.06
C ARG A 260 0.00 -22.20 -8.94
N GLU A 261 -0.53 -22.10 -10.16
CA GLU A 261 -0.43 -23.18 -11.16
C GLU A 261 1.04 -23.52 -11.44
N LYS A 262 1.88 -22.52 -11.72
CA LYS A 262 3.33 -22.71 -11.89
C LYS A 262 4.00 -23.35 -10.67
N ALA A 263 3.56 -23.01 -9.45
CA ALA A 263 4.09 -23.61 -8.23
C ALA A 263 3.68 -25.08 -8.09
N ALA A 264 2.45 -25.43 -8.49
CA ALA A 264 1.97 -26.80 -8.54
C ALA A 264 2.71 -27.64 -9.59
N ASP A 265 3.12 -27.02 -10.70
CA ASP A 265 3.87 -27.66 -11.80
C ASP A 265 5.39 -27.82 -11.53
N GLY A 266 5.84 -27.58 -10.30
CA GLY A 266 7.24 -27.78 -9.88
C GLY A 266 8.05 -26.49 -9.67
N GLY A 267 7.47 -25.32 -9.95
CA GLY A 267 8.05 -24.02 -9.62
C GLY A 267 9.12 -23.54 -10.60
N PHE A 268 10.08 -22.76 -10.10
CA PHE A 268 11.11 -22.11 -10.92
C PHE A 268 12.43 -22.88 -10.87
N THR A 269 13.00 -23.12 -12.05
CA THR A 269 14.32 -23.71 -12.26
C THR A 269 15.41 -22.82 -11.66
N PRO A 270 16.18 -23.28 -10.67
CA PRO A 270 17.26 -22.49 -10.10
C PRO A 270 18.39 -22.31 -11.12
N VAL A 271 18.96 -21.10 -11.18
CA VAL A 271 20.16 -20.83 -11.96
C VAL A 271 21.38 -21.10 -11.06
N PRO A 272 22.30 -22.02 -11.44
CA PRO A 272 23.44 -22.36 -10.60
C PRO A 272 24.31 -21.14 -10.25
N ASP A 273 24.96 -21.22 -9.09
CA ASP A 273 25.97 -20.23 -8.70
C ASP A 273 27.17 -20.22 -9.66
N GLY A 274 27.85 -19.10 -9.76
CA GLY A 274 29.04 -18.95 -10.58
C GLY A 274 29.52 -17.51 -10.70
N GLU A 275 30.59 -17.33 -11.47
CA GLU A 275 31.17 -16.02 -11.75
C GLU A 275 30.20 -15.09 -12.50
N VAL A 276 30.53 -13.80 -12.52
CA VAL A 276 29.71 -12.78 -13.19
C VAL A 276 29.63 -13.08 -14.69
N LEU A 277 28.41 -13.25 -15.22
CA LEU A 277 28.18 -13.47 -16.64
C LEU A 277 27.91 -12.15 -17.37
N LYS A 278 28.71 -11.87 -18.40
CA LYS A 278 28.64 -10.66 -19.24
C LYS A 278 28.40 -11.04 -20.71
N PRO A 279 27.74 -10.17 -21.49
CA PRO A 279 27.53 -10.42 -22.92
C PRO A 279 28.81 -10.86 -23.64
N GLY A 280 28.71 -11.90 -24.47
CA GLY A 280 29.80 -12.50 -25.24
C GLY A 280 30.56 -13.64 -24.51
N MET A 281 30.20 -13.97 -23.27
CA MET A 281 30.79 -15.10 -22.55
C MET A 281 30.04 -16.41 -22.82
N SER A 282 30.76 -17.52 -22.92
CA SER A 282 30.17 -18.87 -22.85
C SER A 282 30.02 -19.33 -21.40
N ASP A 283 28.95 -20.05 -21.10
CA ASP A 283 28.66 -20.52 -19.74
C ASP A 283 27.70 -21.72 -19.74
N ASP A 284 27.95 -22.72 -18.88
CA ASP A 284 27.11 -23.92 -18.79
C ASP A 284 25.71 -23.61 -18.21
N ARG A 285 25.53 -22.45 -17.56
CA ARG A 285 24.26 -22.05 -16.93
C ARG A 285 23.24 -21.49 -17.92
N LEU A 286 23.58 -21.27 -19.19
CA LEU A 286 22.71 -20.58 -20.14
C LEU A 286 21.37 -21.28 -20.35
N GLN A 287 21.34 -22.61 -20.37
CA GLN A 287 20.10 -23.37 -20.50
C GLN A 287 19.19 -23.17 -19.27
N ALA A 288 19.76 -23.24 -18.06
CA ALA A 288 19.01 -23.01 -16.82
C ALA A 288 18.51 -21.56 -16.73
N LEU A 289 19.32 -20.59 -17.15
CA LEU A 289 18.94 -19.19 -17.25
C LEU A 289 17.77 -18.97 -18.22
N GLN A 290 17.85 -19.53 -19.43
CA GLN A 290 16.79 -19.44 -20.42
C GLN A 290 15.47 -20.01 -19.87
N GLN A 291 15.52 -21.23 -19.33
CA GLN A 291 14.36 -21.90 -18.75
C GLN A 291 13.75 -21.05 -17.62
N ARG A 292 14.58 -20.55 -16.71
CA ARG A 292 14.14 -19.71 -15.60
C ARG A 292 13.46 -18.42 -16.06
N LEU A 293 13.96 -17.77 -17.11
CA LEU A 293 13.35 -16.56 -17.68
C LEU A 293 12.02 -16.88 -18.35
N MET A 294 11.91 -18.01 -19.06
CA MET A 294 10.66 -18.47 -19.68
C MET A 294 9.57 -18.77 -18.63
N GLU A 295 9.93 -19.44 -17.53
CA GLU A 295 9.00 -19.76 -16.43
C GLU A 295 8.42 -18.50 -15.76
N GLU A 296 9.08 -17.36 -15.87
CA GLU A 296 8.60 -16.07 -15.39
C GLU A 296 7.99 -15.18 -16.48
N ASP A 297 7.68 -15.76 -17.65
CA ASP A 297 7.07 -15.07 -18.78
C ASP A 297 7.91 -13.88 -19.28
N ILE A 298 9.24 -13.95 -19.17
CA ILE A 298 10.11 -12.90 -19.70
C ILE A 298 10.15 -13.00 -21.23
N PRO A 299 9.77 -11.93 -21.96
CA PRO A 299 9.70 -11.96 -23.42
C PRO A 299 11.10 -12.14 -24.03
N GLY A 300 11.16 -12.87 -25.14
CA GLY A 300 12.40 -13.13 -25.89
C GLY A 300 13.32 -14.21 -25.29
N ALA A 301 13.03 -14.73 -24.10
CA ALA A 301 13.86 -15.75 -23.46
C ALA A 301 13.98 -17.02 -24.31
N ALA A 302 12.90 -17.44 -24.97
CA ALA A 302 12.84 -18.65 -25.79
C ALA A 302 13.62 -18.55 -27.12
N ASP A 303 14.09 -17.37 -27.52
CA ASP A 303 14.68 -17.13 -28.84
C ASP A 303 16.19 -17.39 -28.89
N HIS A 304 16.82 -17.58 -27.73
CA HIS A 304 18.25 -17.86 -27.66
C HIS A 304 18.60 -19.26 -28.19
N ARG A 305 19.69 -19.35 -28.96
CA ARG A 305 20.29 -20.58 -29.49
C ARG A 305 21.80 -20.49 -29.30
N GLY A 306 22.44 -21.57 -28.85
CA GLY A 306 23.89 -21.66 -28.70
C GLY A 306 24.37 -21.71 -27.25
N ASP A 307 25.67 -21.55 -27.08
CA ASP A 307 26.43 -21.67 -25.82
C ASP A 307 27.10 -20.34 -25.42
N VAL A 308 26.77 -19.24 -26.10
CA VAL A 308 27.30 -17.89 -25.86
C VAL A 308 26.20 -16.99 -25.34
N TYR A 309 26.44 -16.24 -24.28
CA TYR A 309 25.50 -15.27 -23.74
C TYR A 309 25.41 -14.02 -24.63
N GLU A 310 24.50 -14.02 -25.59
CA GLU A 310 24.35 -12.93 -26.56
C GLU A 310 22.92 -12.76 -27.07
N GLY A 311 22.72 -11.72 -27.90
CA GLY A 311 21.48 -11.47 -28.63
C GLY A 311 20.24 -11.44 -27.74
N ALA A 312 19.25 -12.25 -28.09
CA ALA A 312 17.94 -12.28 -27.42
C ALA A 312 18.02 -12.60 -25.92
N LEU A 313 18.99 -13.41 -25.47
CA LEU A 313 19.11 -13.76 -24.05
C LEU A 313 19.56 -12.56 -23.21
N VAL A 314 20.46 -11.74 -23.74
CA VAL A 314 20.91 -10.50 -23.08
C VAL A 314 19.76 -9.52 -22.93
N GLU A 315 18.94 -9.37 -23.99
CA GLU A 315 17.76 -8.51 -23.94
C GLU A 315 16.69 -9.04 -22.98
N ALA A 316 16.46 -10.36 -22.94
CA ALA A 316 15.58 -10.98 -21.95
C ALA A 316 16.05 -10.73 -20.51
N VAL A 317 17.37 -10.82 -20.24
CA VAL A 317 17.93 -10.49 -18.92
C VAL A 317 17.74 -9.01 -18.58
N LYS A 318 17.89 -8.08 -19.53
CA LYS A 318 17.60 -6.65 -19.29
C LYS A 318 16.14 -6.42 -18.94
N VAL A 319 15.21 -7.08 -19.63
CA VAL A 319 13.78 -7.02 -19.30
C VAL A 319 13.52 -7.59 -17.90
N PHE A 320 14.14 -8.73 -17.56
CA PHE A 320 14.08 -9.27 -16.20
C PHE A 320 14.61 -8.29 -15.16
N GLN A 321 15.77 -7.65 -15.42
CA GLN A 321 16.35 -6.64 -14.54
C GLN A 321 15.40 -5.46 -14.33
N GLU A 322 14.77 -4.96 -15.40
CA GLU A 322 13.77 -3.89 -15.33
C GLU A 322 12.56 -4.32 -14.49
N TYR A 323 12.00 -5.50 -14.75
CA TYR A 323 10.84 -6.04 -14.03
C TYR A 323 11.13 -6.28 -12.55
N HIS A 324 12.41 -6.35 -12.17
CA HIS A 324 12.86 -6.55 -10.80
C HIS A 324 13.49 -5.31 -10.14
N GLY A 325 13.52 -4.16 -10.84
CA GLY A 325 14.09 -2.91 -10.33
C GLY A 325 15.62 -2.98 -10.12
N LEU A 326 16.32 -3.74 -10.96
CA LEU A 326 17.78 -3.85 -10.98
C LEU A 326 18.39 -2.88 -12.01
N GLU A 327 19.72 -2.78 -12.03
CA GLU A 327 20.43 -2.11 -13.13
C GLU A 327 20.18 -2.89 -14.44
N THR A 328 19.80 -2.20 -15.51
CA THR A 328 19.39 -2.81 -16.79
C THR A 328 20.55 -2.89 -17.78
N ASP A 329 21.65 -3.53 -17.35
CA ASP A 329 22.91 -3.63 -18.10
C ASP A 329 23.10 -4.97 -18.83
N GLY A 330 22.21 -5.94 -18.60
CA GLY A 330 22.35 -7.30 -19.11
C GLY A 330 23.47 -8.10 -18.43
N VAL A 331 24.04 -7.62 -17.33
CA VAL A 331 25.08 -8.33 -16.58
C VAL A 331 24.46 -9.14 -15.45
N ILE A 332 24.77 -10.44 -15.41
CA ILE A 332 24.32 -11.33 -14.33
C ILE A 332 25.37 -11.33 -13.23
N GLY A 333 25.36 -10.26 -12.44
CA GLY A 333 26.10 -10.17 -11.18
C GLY A 333 25.34 -10.80 -10.01
N LYS A 334 25.91 -10.70 -8.81
CA LYS A 334 25.34 -11.26 -7.57
C LYS A 334 23.88 -10.87 -7.32
N ASN A 335 23.52 -9.60 -7.59
CA ASN A 335 22.16 -9.11 -7.37
C ASN A 335 21.16 -9.70 -8.38
N THR A 336 21.53 -9.79 -9.65
CA THR A 336 20.70 -10.39 -10.70
C THR A 336 20.50 -11.87 -10.42
N LEU A 337 21.59 -12.60 -10.11
CA LEU A 337 21.53 -14.03 -9.79
C LEU A 337 20.67 -14.31 -8.55
N ALA A 338 20.88 -13.55 -7.47
CA ALA A 338 20.05 -13.68 -6.27
C ALA A 338 18.56 -13.45 -6.55
N ARG A 339 18.24 -12.54 -7.48
CA ARG A 339 16.86 -12.29 -7.88
C ARG A 339 16.29 -13.38 -8.78
N LEU A 340 17.07 -13.92 -9.71
CA LEU A 340 16.69 -15.10 -10.51
C LEU A 340 16.33 -16.26 -9.57
N ASN A 341 17.13 -16.47 -8.52
CA ASN A 341 16.95 -17.55 -7.56
C ASN A 341 15.96 -17.24 -6.42
N THR A 342 15.16 -16.18 -6.51
CA THR A 342 14.01 -16.00 -5.60
C THR A 342 12.95 -17.05 -5.92
N SER A 343 12.56 -17.84 -4.92
CA SER A 343 11.63 -18.96 -5.09
C SER A 343 10.24 -18.48 -5.53
N ILE A 344 9.48 -19.37 -6.19
CA ILE A 344 8.10 -19.07 -6.56
C ILE A 344 7.22 -18.84 -5.32
N HIS A 345 7.49 -19.54 -4.20
CA HIS A 345 6.77 -19.35 -2.94
C HIS A 345 7.02 -17.97 -2.34
N ASP A 346 8.24 -17.46 -2.36
CA ASP A 346 8.54 -16.10 -1.88
C ASP A 346 7.83 -15.04 -2.74
N LYS A 347 7.72 -15.27 -4.05
CA LYS A 347 6.98 -14.39 -4.96
C LYS A 347 5.48 -14.45 -4.73
N LEU A 348 4.91 -15.63 -4.49
CA LEU A 348 3.51 -15.78 -4.08
C LEU A 348 3.23 -15.01 -2.80
N ILE A 349 4.05 -15.18 -1.76
CA ILE A 349 3.95 -14.39 -0.52
C ILE A 349 3.99 -12.89 -0.83
N GLN A 350 4.95 -12.44 -1.66
CA GLN A 350 5.06 -11.04 -2.03
C GLN A 350 3.78 -10.54 -2.74
N MET A 351 3.19 -11.33 -3.64
CA MET A 351 1.93 -10.99 -4.31
C MET A 351 0.75 -10.92 -3.34
N GLU A 352 0.63 -11.87 -2.41
CA GLU A 352 -0.42 -11.88 -1.38
C GLU A 352 -0.33 -10.68 -0.43
N LEU A 353 0.88 -10.29 -0.04
CA LEU A 353 1.13 -9.06 0.74
C LEU A 353 0.72 -7.80 -0.02
N ASN A 354 0.88 -7.80 -1.35
CA ASN A 354 0.44 -6.66 -2.17
C ASN A 354 -1.06 -6.67 -2.44
N MET A 355 -1.70 -7.83 -2.50
CA MET A 355 -3.17 -7.94 -2.47
C MET A 355 -3.73 -7.36 -1.17
N GLU A 356 -3.11 -7.64 -0.02
CA GLU A 356 -3.46 -7.03 1.26
C GLU A 356 -3.33 -5.50 1.21
N ARG A 357 -2.20 -4.98 0.74
CA ARG A 357 -1.97 -3.52 0.61
C ARG A 357 -2.97 -2.83 -0.29
N ARG A 358 -3.43 -3.50 -1.35
CA ARG A 358 -4.45 -2.95 -2.26
C ARG A 358 -5.80 -2.75 -1.58
N ARG A 359 -6.15 -3.55 -0.56
CA ARG A 359 -7.37 -3.35 0.24
C ARG A 359 -7.31 -2.15 1.16
N TRP A 360 -6.10 -1.72 1.51
CA TRP A 360 -5.92 -0.54 2.35
C TRP A 360 -6.07 0.77 1.57
N MET A 361 -6.05 0.69 0.23
CA MET A 361 -6.18 1.83 -0.66
C MET A 361 -7.65 2.09 -0.98
N ARG A 362 -7.97 3.35 -1.28
CA ARG A 362 -9.27 3.71 -1.83
C ARG A 362 -9.41 3.14 -3.24
N ASP A 363 -10.61 2.67 -3.58
CA ASP A 363 -10.96 2.25 -4.94
C ASP A 363 -10.85 3.42 -5.93
N ASP A 364 -11.39 4.58 -5.53
CA ASP A 364 -11.30 5.82 -6.28
C ASP A 364 -10.08 6.64 -5.82
N LEU A 365 -9.12 6.78 -6.72
CA LEU A 365 -7.92 7.61 -6.55
C LEU A 365 -8.09 8.99 -7.23
N GLY A 366 -9.29 9.31 -7.71
CA GLY A 366 -9.58 10.50 -8.49
C GLY A 366 -9.28 10.35 -9.98
N GLN A 367 -9.77 11.32 -10.77
CA GLN A 367 -9.59 11.33 -12.22
C GLN A 367 -8.24 11.91 -12.64
N PHE A 368 -7.62 12.78 -11.83
CA PHE A 368 -6.32 13.38 -12.12
C PHE A 368 -5.47 13.43 -10.84
N TYR A 369 -4.43 12.61 -10.77
CA TYR A 369 -3.66 12.41 -9.54
C TYR A 369 -2.19 12.07 -9.80
N VAL A 370 -1.37 12.30 -8.77
CA VAL A 370 0.03 11.87 -8.68
C VAL A 370 0.08 10.56 -7.89
N PHE A 371 0.80 9.58 -8.42
CA PHE A 371 0.98 8.27 -7.81
C PHE A 371 2.46 7.97 -7.64
N VAL A 372 2.94 7.92 -6.40
CA VAL A 372 4.33 7.60 -6.08
C VAL A 372 4.39 6.22 -5.43
N ASN A 373 4.96 5.24 -6.14
CA ASN A 373 5.27 3.96 -5.52
C ASN A 373 6.68 4.02 -4.94
N LEU A 374 6.78 4.05 -3.61
CA LEU A 374 8.04 4.21 -2.89
C LEU A 374 9.00 3.01 -3.05
N ALA A 375 8.47 1.80 -3.26
CA ALA A 375 9.29 0.60 -3.52
C ALA A 375 9.82 0.56 -4.96
N ASP A 376 9.05 1.06 -5.93
CA ASP A 376 9.46 1.20 -7.34
C ASP A 376 10.29 2.47 -7.59
N GLN A 377 10.20 3.44 -6.68
CA GLN A 377 10.88 4.72 -6.73
C GLN A 377 10.60 5.47 -8.04
N ASN A 378 9.35 5.38 -8.50
CA ASN A 378 8.81 6.14 -9.62
C ASN A 378 7.57 6.92 -9.19
N LEU A 379 7.40 8.08 -9.81
CA LEU A 379 6.21 8.91 -9.76
C LEU A 379 5.52 8.83 -11.12
N LYS A 380 4.19 8.66 -11.09
CA LYS A 380 3.33 8.70 -12.26
C LYS A 380 2.30 9.81 -12.09
N VAL A 381 1.99 10.52 -13.17
CA VAL A 381 0.77 11.34 -13.24
C VAL A 381 -0.25 10.56 -14.03
N VAL A 382 -1.44 10.37 -13.44
CA VAL A 382 -2.52 9.60 -14.03
C VAL A 382 -3.69 10.52 -14.29
N LYS A 383 -4.24 10.44 -15.50
CA LYS A 383 -5.46 11.11 -15.93
C LYS A 383 -6.42 10.09 -16.56
N ASP A 384 -7.66 10.02 -16.09
CA ASP A 384 -8.70 9.12 -16.60
C ASP A 384 -8.22 7.65 -16.71
N GLY A 385 -7.52 7.18 -15.68
CA GLY A 385 -6.95 5.82 -15.62
C GLY A 385 -5.76 5.56 -16.56
N LYS A 386 -5.22 6.59 -17.22
CA LYS A 386 -4.05 6.53 -18.11
C LYS A 386 -2.88 7.28 -17.51
N THR A 387 -1.70 6.65 -17.48
CA THR A 387 -0.46 7.34 -17.10
C THR A 387 -0.06 8.28 -18.23
N ILE A 388 -0.02 9.59 -17.95
CA ILE A 388 0.34 10.63 -18.92
C ILE A 388 1.76 11.17 -18.71
N HIS A 389 2.37 10.88 -17.56
CA HIS A 389 3.77 11.21 -17.27
C HIS A 389 4.34 10.21 -16.29
N THR A 390 5.63 9.87 -16.43
CA THR A 390 6.39 9.07 -15.47
C THR A 390 7.76 9.68 -15.28
N THR A 391 8.22 9.77 -14.04
CA THR A 391 9.56 10.26 -13.70
C THR A 391 10.15 9.46 -12.55
N ARG A 392 11.47 9.30 -12.55
CA ARG A 392 12.19 8.60 -11.47
C ARG A 392 12.23 9.49 -10.25
N VAL A 393 12.14 8.89 -9.07
CA VAL A 393 12.26 9.61 -7.81
C VAL A 393 13.35 9.05 -6.91
N VAL A 394 13.88 9.91 -6.04
CA VAL A 394 14.70 9.52 -4.89
C VAL A 394 13.86 9.68 -3.63
N VAL A 395 13.75 8.62 -2.84
CA VAL A 395 12.93 8.54 -1.63
C VAL A 395 13.79 8.51 -0.37
N GLY A 396 13.15 8.52 0.80
CA GLY A 396 13.82 8.45 2.09
C GLY A 396 14.71 7.22 2.23
N LYS A 397 15.83 7.35 2.95
CA LYS A 397 16.62 6.19 3.41
C LYS A 397 15.80 5.30 4.35
N PRO A 398 16.16 4.03 4.60
CA PRO A 398 15.41 3.17 5.52
C PRO A 398 15.16 3.77 6.91
N TYR A 399 16.15 4.41 7.52
CA TYR A 399 16.02 5.09 8.83
C TYR A 399 15.34 6.47 8.77
N HIS A 400 14.99 6.93 7.57
CA HIS A 400 14.21 8.13 7.27
C HIS A 400 13.12 7.80 6.22
N ALA A 401 12.49 6.63 6.37
CA ALA A 401 11.59 6.09 5.35
C ALA A 401 10.46 7.08 5.06
N THR A 402 10.15 7.28 3.79
CA THR A 402 9.00 8.09 3.39
C THR A 402 7.71 7.40 3.83
N PRO A 403 6.79 8.09 4.54
CA PRO A 403 5.51 7.51 4.95
C PRO A 403 4.58 7.32 3.75
N VAL A 404 3.61 6.44 3.91
CA VAL A 404 2.54 6.13 2.96
C VAL A 404 1.28 6.85 3.42
N PHE A 405 0.74 7.71 2.58
CA PHE A 405 -0.45 8.52 2.85
C PHE A 405 -0.96 9.13 1.54
N SER A 406 -2.12 9.78 1.59
CA SER A 406 -2.67 10.58 0.49
C SER A 406 -2.96 11.99 0.97
N ASP A 407 -2.74 12.98 0.12
CA ASP A 407 -3.00 14.39 0.40
C ASP A 407 -3.14 15.20 -0.90
N GLU A 408 -3.68 16.41 -0.83
CA GLU A 408 -3.91 17.27 -2.01
C GLU A 408 -2.71 18.19 -2.30
N LEU A 409 -2.33 18.31 -3.57
CA LEU A 409 -1.35 19.29 -4.02
C LEU A 409 -1.94 20.71 -3.94
N GLU A 410 -1.50 21.51 -2.97
CA GLU A 410 -1.98 22.87 -2.79
C GLU A 410 -1.28 23.89 -3.70
N TYR A 411 0.05 23.79 -3.84
CA TYR A 411 0.83 24.76 -4.62
C TYR A 411 2.19 24.22 -5.08
N VAL A 412 2.74 24.88 -6.08
CA VAL A 412 4.08 24.67 -6.61
C VAL A 412 4.87 25.97 -6.46
N GLU A 413 6.10 25.88 -5.97
CA GLU A 413 7.00 27.01 -5.76
C GLU A 413 8.22 26.89 -6.69
N ILE A 414 8.34 27.82 -7.63
CA ILE A 414 9.50 28.01 -8.51
C ILE A 414 10.54 28.86 -7.78
N ASN A 415 11.81 28.47 -7.89
CA ASN A 415 12.94 29.07 -7.19
C ASN A 415 12.71 29.20 -5.67
N PRO A 416 12.45 28.09 -4.95
CA PRO A 416 12.05 28.13 -3.55
C PRO A 416 13.20 28.53 -2.62
N PHE A 417 12.85 29.13 -1.48
CA PHE A 417 13.75 29.11 -0.32
C PHE A 417 13.78 27.70 0.27
N TRP A 418 14.95 27.26 0.75
CA TRP A 418 15.00 26.09 1.61
C TRP A 418 15.16 26.50 3.07
N ASN A 419 14.08 26.34 3.84
CA ASN A 419 14.16 26.43 5.30
C ASN A 419 14.71 25.10 5.82
N VAL A 420 15.94 25.12 6.34
CA VAL A 420 16.63 23.91 6.79
C VAL A 420 15.88 23.33 8.00
N PRO A 421 15.43 22.07 7.96
CA PRO A 421 14.79 21.43 9.10
C PRO A 421 15.70 21.43 10.33
N TYR A 422 15.11 21.59 11.53
CA TYR A 422 15.85 21.65 12.80
C TYR A 422 16.82 20.47 12.97
N SER A 423 16.40 19.27 12.56
CA SER A 423 17.23 18.07 12.61
C SER A 423 18.49 18.19 11.76
N ILE A 424 18.40 18.71 10.53
CA ILE A 424 19.55 18.92 9.63
C ILE A 424 20.41 20.06 10.15
N ALA A 425 19.78 21.18 10.56
CA ALA A 425 20.47 22.34 11.10
C ALA A 425 21.34 21.95 12.32
N THR A 426 20.83 21.11 13.21
CA THR A 426 21.54 20.72 14.44
C THR A 426 22.44 19.50 14.31
N LYS A 427 22.13 18.53 13.44
CA LYS A 427 22.92 17.29 13.29
C LYS A 427 24.01 17.39 12.23
N GLU A 428 23.81 18.20 11.19
CA GLU A 428 24.71 18.26 10.04
C GLU A 428 25.43 19.61 9.91
N TYR A 429 24.72 20.71 10.14
CA TYR A 429 25.27 22.06 9.93
C TYR A 429 25.90 22.67 11.16
N LEU A 430 25.31 22.51 12.35
CA LEU A 430 25.90 22.98 13.60
C LEU A 430 27.32 22.42 13.82
N PRO A 431 27.61 21.11 13.63
CA PRO A 431 28.98 20.60 13.76
C PRO A 431 29.97 21.27 12.79
N LYS A 432 29.53 21.58 11.55
CA LYS A 432 30.37 22.29 10.57
C LYS A 432 30.62 23.74 10.97
N LEU A 433 29.60 24.42 11.50
CA LEU A 433 29.69 25.80 11.97
C LEU A 433 30.55 25.94 13.24
N GLN A 434 30.50 24.93 14.13
CA GLN A 434 31.38 24.83 15.30
C GLN A 434 32.86 24.70 14.91
N GLN A 435 33.14 23.95 13.84
CA GLN A 435 34.49 23.80 13.30
C GLN A 435 34.95 25.05 12.53
N ASN A 436 34.05 25.62 11.72
CA ASN A 436 34.31 26.79 10.91
C ASN A 436 33.02 27.63 10.75
N PRO A 437 32.92 28.83 11.36
CA PRO A 437 31.75 29.68 11.27
C PRO A 437 31.37 30.10 9.83
N SER A 438 32.29 30.02 8.87
CA SER A 438 32.08 30.33 7.45
C SER A 438 31.74 29.09 6.60
N ALA A 439 31.60 27.90 7.20
CA ALA A 439 31.45 26.63 6.48
C ALA A 439 30.28 26.56 5.49
N LEU A 440 29.26 27.41 5.67
CA LEU A 440 28.04 27.39 4.88
C LEU A 440 27.90 28.58 3.92
N SER A 441 28.85 29.52 3.93
CA SER A 441 28.75 30.76 3.15
C SER A 441 28.69 30.49 1.64
N SER A 442 29.46 29.52 1.14
CA SER A 442 29.44 29.11 -0.27
C SER A 442 28.13 28.46 -0.71
N GLN A 443 27.33 27.97 0.24
CA GLN A 443 26.02 27.35 -0.01
C GLN A 443 24.88 28.38 0.00
N LYS A 444 25.17 29.68 0.18
CA LYS A 444 24.17 30.75 0.33
C LYS A 444 23.18 30.48 1.48
N ILE A 445 23.66 29.87 2.56
CA ILE A 445 22.87 29.65 3.77
C ILE A 445 23.01 30.87 4.68
N ARG A 446 21.88 31.47 5.03
CA ARG A 446 21.75 32.62 5.93
C ARG A 446 21.24 32.17 7.28
N VAL A 447 21.70 32.85 8.33
CA VAL A 447 21.37 32.54 9.73
C VAL A 447 20.43 33.59 10.26
N PHE A 448 19.32 33.16 10.87
CA PHE A 448 18.35 34.05 11.49
C PHE A 448 18.18 33.70 12.96
N ARG A 449 18.05 34.72 13.81
CA ARG A 449 17.66 34.62 15.22
C ARG A 449 16.50 35.58 15.46
N GLU A 450 15.39 35.07 16.00
CA GLU A 450 14.19 35.88 16.30
C GLU A 450 13.70 36.71 15.10
N GLY A 451 13.82 36.16 13.88
CA GLY A 451 13.42 36.82 12.63
C GLY A 451 14.49 37.71 12.00
N SER A 452 15.48 38.17 12.77
CA SER A 452 16.58 39.00 12.27
C SER A 452 17.74 38.15 11.74
N GLU A 453 18.32 38.57 10.62
CA GLU A 453 19.54 37.92 10.13
C GLU A 453 20.73 38.26 11.01
N VAL A 454 21.58 37.27 11.26
CA VAL A 454 22.83 37.42 11.99
C VAL A 454 23.99 36.86 11.16
N ALA A 455 25.15 37.50 11.21
CA ALA A 455 26.33 37.00 10.52
C ALA A 455 26.81 35.71 11.20
N ALA A 456 26.96 34.63 10.43
CA ALA A 456 27.39 33.34 10.96
C ALA A 456 28.75 33.42 11.69
N THR A 457 29.65 34.31 11.26
CA THR A 457 30.95 34.55 11.88
C THR A 457 30.89 35.27 13.22
N GLN A 458 29.78 35.94 13.54
CA GLN A 458 29.56 36.64 14.82
C GLN A 458 28.90 35.76 15.89
N VAL A 459 28.53 34.52 15.54
CA VAL A 459 27.87 33.59 16.46
C VAL A 459 28.90 32.69 17.13
N ALA A 460 28.86 32.61 18.46
CA ALA A 460 29.65 31.67 19.25
C ALA A 460 29.09 30.24 19.16
N TRP A 461 29.29 29.55 18.03
CA TRP A 461 28.68 28.25 17.73
C TRP A 461 28.96 27.16 18.78
N ASN A 462 30.12 27.20 19.44
CA ASN A 462 30.49 26.25 20.49
C ASN A 462 29.67 26.39 21.78
N SER A 463 28.92 27.49 21.95
CA SER A 463 27.97 27.67 23.06
C SER A 463 26.61 26.99 22.81
N TYR A 464 26.40 26.47 21.60
CA TYR A 464 25.15 25.88 21.18
C TYR A 464 25.28 24.37 20.93
N SER A 465 24.18 23.68 21.17
CA SER A 465 24.01 22.25 20.99
C SER A 465 22.63 22.01 20.39
N ARG A 466 22.32 20.76 20.05
CA ARG A 466 20.97 20.37 19.63
C ARG A 466 19.87 20.69 20.67
N LYS A 467 20.21 20.89 21.96
CA LYS A 467 19.21 21.18 23.00
C LYS A 467 18.84 22.67 23.09
N ASN A 468 19.72 23.56 22.66
CA ASN A 468 19.58 25.00 22.87
C ASN A 468 19.91 25.80 21.60
N PHE A 469 19.51 25.31 20.41
CA PHE A 469 19.81 25.97 19.12
C PHE A 469 18.70 26.96 18.73
N PRO A 470 18.88 28.29 18.91
CA PRO A 470 17.81 29.27 18.68
C PRO A 470 17.74 29.79 17.24
N PHE A 471 18.55 29.23 16.33
CA PHE A 471 18.71 29.77 14.97
C PHE A 471 17.84 29.05 13.96
N ARG A 472 17.37 29.80 12.97
CA ARG A 472 16.81 29.27 11.72
C ARG A 472 17.84 29.44 10.61
N LEU A 473 18.14 28.36 9.92
CA LEU A 473 18.98 28.38 8.73
C LEU A 473 18.09 28.38 7.48
N ARG A 474 18.37 29.27 6.53
CA ARG A 474 17.65 29.33 5.25
C ARG A 474 18.65 29.41 4.10
N GLN A 475 18.50 28.55 3.12
CA GLN A 475 19.21 28.65 1.86
C GLN A 475 18.41 29.50 0.88
N ASP A 476 19.07 30.49 0.28
CA ASP A 476 18.47 31.31 -0.77
C ASP A 476 18.36 30.52 -2.11
N PRO A 477 17.49 30.95 -3.05
CA PRO A 477 17.30 30.24 -4.32
C PRO A 477 18.57 30.19 -5.18
N GLY A 478 18.70 29.14 -5.99
CA GLY A 478 19.79 28.97 -6.96
C GLY A 478 20.12 27.51 -7.25
N ASP A 479 21.06 27.26 -8.16
CA ASP A 479 21.38 25.89 -8.63
C ASP A 479 21.96 24.98 -7.53
N GLY A 480 22.60 25.56 -6.52
CA GLY A 480 23.09 24.84 -5.35
C GLY A 480 22.04 24.62 -4.25
N ASN A 481 20.79 25.07 -4.44
CA ASN A 481 19.74 24.94 -3.43
C ASN A 481 19.37 23.47 -3.22
N ALA A 482 19.27 23.01 -1.97
CA ALA A 482 18.98 21.60 -1.68
C ALA A 482 17.58 21.13 -2.15
N LEU A 483 16.63 22.06 -2.31
CA LEU A 483 15.32 21.82 -2.93
C LEU A 483 15.34 21.97 -4.46
N GLY A 484 16.50 22.24 -5.05
CA GLY A 484 16.67 22.58 -6.46
C GLY A 484 15.89 23.85 -6.82
N ARG A 485 15.34 23.87 -8.03
CA ARG A 485 14.68 25.05 -8.61
C ARG A 485 13.15 25.02 -8.57
N ILE A 486 12.54 23.97 -8.03
CA ILE A 486 11.08 23.81 -7.94
C ILE A 486 10.68 22.85 -6.81
N LYS A 487 9.55 23.14 -6.15
CA LYS A 487 8.98 22.34 -5.05
C LYS A 487 7.46 22.22 -5.20
N PHE A 488 6.91 21.04 -4.98
CA PHE A 488 5.49 20.70 -5.01
C PHE A 488 5.00 20.43 -3.60
N MET A 489 4.03 21.21 -3.14
CA MET A 489 3.57 21.24 -1.76
C MET A 489 2.17 20.68 -1.59
N PHE A 490 2.08 19.65 -0.77
CA PHE A 490 0.85 19.02 -0.28
C PHE A 490 0.99 18.91 1.26
N PRO A 491 0.62 19.97 2.01
CA PRO A 491 0.93 20.09 3.43
C PRO A 491 0.38 18.95 4.29
N ASN A 492 1.26 18.22 4.97
CA ASN A 492 0.93 17.05 5.79
C ASN A 492 1.66 17.06 7.13
N GLU A 493 1.19 16.25 8.07
CA GLU A 493 1.80 16.09 9.41
C GLU A 493 3.26 15.59 9.38
N PHE A 494 3.69 14.96 8.28
CA PHE A 494 5.03 14.39 8.12
C PHE A 494 6.06 15.37 7.53
N ASN A 495 5.63 16.58 7.11
CA ASN A 495 6.47 17.55 6.40
C ASN A 495 7.12 16.99 5.12
N ILE A 496 6.42 16.09 4.41
CA ILE A 496 6.87 15.50 3.15
C ILE A 496 6.40 16.36 1.97
N TYR A 497 7.22 16.46 0.94
CA TYR A 497 6.89 17.14 -0.32
C TYR A 497 7.73 16.55 -1.46
N ILE A 498 7.34 16.85 -2.70
CA ILE A 498 8.11 16.50 -3.91
C ILE A 498 8.91 17.72 -4.33
N HIS A 499 10.17 17.56 -4.73
CA HIS A 499 11.02 18.69 -5.09
C HIS A 499 12.14 18.33 -6.07
N ASP A 500 12.80 19.35 -6.61
CA ASP A 500 14.00 19.23 -7.42
C ASP A 500 15.25 18.96 -6.56
N THR A 501 16.40 18.68 -7.16
CA THR A 501 17.65 18.51 -6.43
C THR A 501 18.88 18.77 -7.32
N PRO A 502 19.96 19.36 -6.77
CA PRO A 502 21.24 19.44 -7.47
C PRO A 502 21.90 18.06 -7.65
N SER A 503 21.54 17.07 -6.83
CA SER A 503 22.13 15.72 -6.87
C SER A 503 21.52 14.83 -7.95
N LYS A 504 21.55 15.27 -9.22
CA LYS A 504 20.93 14.59 -10.37
C LYS A 504 21.52 13.20 -10.65
N SER A 505 22.78 12.96 -10.31
CA SER A 505 23.43 11.66 -10.49
C SER A 505 22.79 10.51 -9.69
N LEU A 506 21.98 10.80 -8.66
CA LEU A 506 21.29 9.75 -7.91
C LEU A 506 20.18 9.06 -8.72
N PHE A 507 19.66 9.72 -9.75
CA PHE A 507 18.57 9.16 -10.56
C PHE A 507 19.05 8.05 -11.51
N SER A 508 20.36 7.95 -11.80
CA SER A 508 20.90 6.86 -12.61
C SER A 508 21.04 5.54 -11.85
N ARG A 509 20.80 5.52 -10.54
CA ARG A 509 20.87 4.31 -9.70
C ARG A 509 19.57 3.51 -9.76
N ALA A 510 19.66 2.19 -9.74
CA ALA A 510 18.51 1.29 -9.63
C ALA A 510 17.81 1.45 -8.27
N GLU A 511 18.57 1.48 -7.17
CA GLU A 511 18.06 1.78 -5.83
C GLU A 511 18.29 3.27 -5.50
N ARG A 512 17.22 4.02 -5.22
CA ARG A 512 17.19 5.48 -5.04
C ARG A 512 16.65 5.89 -3.66
N ALA A 513 17.00 5.16 -2.61
CA ALA A 513 16.64 5.49 -1.22
C ALA A 513 17.76 6.30 -0.55
N TYR A 514 17.84 7.61 -0.82
CA TYR A 514 18.96 8.46 -0.38
C TYR A 514 18.56 9.79 0.29
N SER A 515 17.26 10.08 0.42
CA SER A 515 16.79 11.34 1.01
C SER A 515 16.56 11.25 2.53
N HIS A 516 16.23 12.39 3.15
CA HIS A 516 15.82 12.50 4.56
C HIS A 516 14.29 12.36 4.75
N GLY A 517 13.59 11.78 3.77
CA GLY A 517 12.15 11.52 3.81
C GLY A 517 11.41 12.12 2.62
N CYS A 518 11.75 13.35 2.20
CA CYS A 518 11.12 14.01 1.07
C CYS A 518 11.43 13.32 -0.27
N ILE A 519 10.63 13.57 -1.30
CA ILE A 519 10.72 12.91 -2.59
C ILE A 519 11.40 13.85 -3.58
N ARG A 520 12.50 13.43 -4.20
CA ARG A 520 13.16 14.23 -5.24
C ARG A 520 12.76 13.68 -6.60
N ALA A 521 12.37 14.53 -7.54
CA ALA A 521 12.02 14.13 -8.91
C ALA A 521 13.17 14.38 -9.90
N SER A 522 13.38 13.45 -10.84
CA SER A 522 14.44 13.60 -11.85
C SER A 522 14.18 14.74 -12.80
N ASP A 523 12.94 14.84 -13.27
CA ASP A 523 12.48 15.86 -14.20
C ASP A 523 11.28 16.63 -13.62
N PRO A 524 11.54 17.58 -12.71
CA PRO A 524 10.48 18.27 -12.00
C PRO A 524 9.83 19.38 -12.83
N PHE A 525 10.47 19.90 -13.88
CA PHE A 525 9.85 20.92 -14.72
C PHE A 525 8.85 20.32 -15.72
N ALA A 526 9.18 19.17 -16.34
CA ALA A 526 8.19 18.43 -17.11
C ALA A 526 7.03 17.93 -16.23
N LEU A 527 7.29 17.59 -14.96
CA LEU A 527 6.23 17.31 -14.00
C LEU A 527 5.34 18.54 -13.78
N ALA A 528 5.92 19.73 -13.65
CA ALA A 528 5.16 20.97 -13.49
C ALA A 528 4.33 21.31 -14.73
N ASP A 529 4.86 21.12 -15.94
CA ASP A 529 4.12 21.32 -17.19
C ASP A 529 2.83 20.48 -17.22
N VAL A 530 2.91 19.23 -16.77
CA VAL A 530 1.76 18.33 -16.74
C VAL A 530 0.78 18.70 -15.63
N LEU A 531 1.26 18.98 -14.41
CA LEU A 531 0.38 19.24 -13.27
C LEU A 531 -0.26 20.65 -13.30
N LEU A 532 0.44 21.64 -13.85
CA LEU A 532 0.01 23.03 -13.87
C LEU A 532 -0.60 23.45 -15.21
N GLN A 533 -0.87 22.50 -16.13
CA GLN A 533 -1.44 22.79 -17.44
C GLN A 533 -2.76 23.61 -17.38
N HIS A 534 -3.59 23.40 -16.35
CA HIS A 534 -4.83 24.16 -16.15
C HIS A 534 -4.61 25.54 -15.52
N ALA A 535 -3.43 25.77 -14.90
CA ALA A 535 -3.06 27.06 -14.33
C ALA A 535 -2.39 27.96 -15.38
N ASP A 536 -1.47 27.41 -16.16
CA ASP A 536 -0.86 28.06 -17.32
C ASP A 536 -0.44 26.99 -18.35
N PRO A 537 -1.07 26.95 -19.54
CA PRO A 537 -0.74 25.97 -20.56
C PRO A 537 0.46 26.38 -21.43
N THR A 538 1.08 27.53 -21.18
CA THR A 538 2.15 28.08 -22.03
C THR A 538 3.41 27.21 -21.93
N PRO A 539 3.89 26.59 -23.03
CA PRO A 539 5.08 25.73 -22.98
C PRO A 539 6.31 26.46 -22.44
N GLY A 540 7.08 25.78 -21.58
CA GLY A 540 8.35 26.26 -21.03
C GLY A 540 8.23 27.47 -20.09
N VAL A 541 7.03 27.80 -19.61
CA VAL A 541 6.81 28.97 -18.74
C VAL A 541 7.54 28.82 -17.41
N TRP A 542 7.59 27.61 -16.86
CA TRP A 542 8.24 27.34 -15.58
C TRP A 542 9.77 27.44 -15.68
N GLU A 543 10.36 27.01 -16.78
CA GLU A 543 11.79 27.17 -17.07
C GLU A 543 12.16 28.63 -17.30
N ARG A 544 11.31 29.42 -17.98
CA ARG A 544 11.54 30.86 -18.12
C ARG A 544 11.56 31.56 -16.76
N LEU A 545 10.63 31.21 -15.86
CA LEU A 545 10.62 31.72 -14.48
C LEU A 545 11.85 31.26 -13.69
N ARG A 546 12.29 30.00 -13.88
CA ARG A 546 13.56 29.51 -13.33
C ARG A 546 14.71 30.40 -13.80
N ASP A 547 14.85 30.60 -15.10
CA ASP A 547 16.01 31.28 -15.70
C ASP A 547 16.06 32.77 -15.36
N ALA A 548 14.89 33.42 -15.22
CA ALA A 548 14.78 34.78 -14.70
C ALA A 548 15.22 34.91 -13.22
N GLY A 549 15.23 33.80 -12.47
CA GLY A 549 15.51 33.79 -11.04
C GLY A 549 14.34 34.23 -10.16
N ASP A 550 13.17 34.47 -10.74
CA ASP A 550 11.98 34.95 -10.05
C ASP A 550 11.40 33.86 -9.16
N ARG A 551 11.20 34.18 -7.88
CA ARG A 551 10.45 33.29 -6.99
C ARG A 551 8.97 33.43 -7.28
N LYS A 552 8.30 32.31 -7.58
CA LYS A 552 6.86 32.30 -7.89
C LYS A 552 6.17 31.14 -7.17
N VAL A 553 5.01 31.43 -6.57
CA VAL A 553 4.09 30.40 -6.07
C VAL A 553 2.92 30.31 -7.03
N VAL A 554 2.57 29.11 -7.45
CA VAL A 554 1.53 28.80 -8.42
C VAL A 554 0.60 27.76 -7.81
N LYS A 555 -0.71 27.98 -7.88
CA LYS A 555 -1.71 26.99 -7.46
C LYS A 555 -2.15 26.18 -8.67
N PRO A 556 -2.42 24.87 -8.54
CA PRO A 556 -3.06 24.09 -9.59
C PRO A 556 -4.42 24.70 -9.99
N GLY A 557 -4.77 24.58 -11.28
CA GLY A 557 -6.07 25.04 -11.79
C GLY A 557 -7.24 24.09 -11.48
N VAL A 558 -6.93 22.87 -11.02
CA VAL A 558 -7.88 21.81 -10.64
C VAL A 558 -7.32 21.06 -9.42
N PRO A 559 -8.16 20.41 -8.59
CA PRO A 559 -7.68 19.56 -7.50
C PRO A 559 -6.81 18.41 -8.04
N ILE A 560 -5.71 18.10 -7.33
CA ILE A 560 -4.79 17.02 -7.69
C ILE A 560 -4.42 16.27 -6.41
N GLU A 561 -4.88 15.03 -6.31
CA GLU A 561 -4.50 14.13 -5.22
C GLU A 561 -3.07 13.60 -5.41
N VAL A 562 -2.33 13.45 -4.32
CA VAL A 562 -0.98 12.86 -4.27
C VAL A 562 -1.03 11.62 -3.40
N HIS A 563 -0.93 10.45 -4.03
CA HIS A 563 -0.92 9.16 -3.34
C HIS A 563 0.50 8.62 -3.22
N LEU A 564 1.03 8.57 -2.00
CA LEU A 564 2.28 7.87 -1.68
C LEU A 564 1.95 6.45 -1.24
N THR A 565 2.39 5.46 -2.01
CA THR A 565 2.13 4.03 -1.73
C THR A 565 3.42 3.22 -1.61
N TYR A 566 3.32 1.97 -1.20
CA TYR A 566 4.43 1.04 -1.10
C TYR A 566 4.00 -0.32 -1.64
N LEU A 567 4.26 -0.59 -2.91
CA LEU A 567 3.88 -1.83 -3.58
C LEU A 567 5.12 -2.53 -4.14
N THR A 568 5.36 -3.75 -3.68
CA THR A 568 6.52 -4.57 -4.04
C THR A 568 6.21 -5.64 -5.08
N ALA A 569 4.95 -5.84 -5.44
CA ALA A 569 4.51 -6.70 -6.55
C ALA A 569 3.25 -6.14 -7.23
N TRP A 570 3.22 -6.15 -8.56
CA TRP A 570 2.04 -5.79 -9.35
C TRP A 570 2.12 -6.36 -10.77
N MET A 571 0.97 -6.37 -11.48
CA MET A 571 0.92 -6.67 -12.91
C MET A 571 0.42 -5.44 -13.69
N ASN A 572 1.17 -5.08 -14.74
CA ASN A 572 0.82 -4.01 -15.66
C ASN A 572 -0.24 -4.46 -16.69
N LYS A 573 -0.76 -3.50 -17.47
CA LYS A 573 -1.78 -3.76 -18.50
C LYS A 573 -1.29 -4.65 -19.65
N ASP A 574 0.00 -4.61 -19.94
CA ASP A 574 0.68 -5.45 -20.93
C ASP A 574 0.95 -6.89 -20.45
N GLY A 575 0.54 -7.22 -19.22
CA GLY A 575 0.79 -8.52 -18.61
C GLY A 575 2.15 -8.64 -17.91
N SER A 576 3.04 -7.64 -18.00
CA SER A 576 4.33 -7.70 -17.30
C SER A 576 4.12 -7.74 -15.78
N THR A 577 4.75 -8.72 -15.13
CA THR A 577 4.74 -8.89 -13.67
C THR A 577 6.00 -8.28 -13.09
N HIS A 578 5.82 -7.30 -12.21
CA HIS A 578 6.92 -6.56 -11.62
C HIS A 578 7.05 -6.91 -10.15
N PHE A 579 8.30 -7.11 -9.72
CA PHE A 579 8.67 -7.28 -8.32
C PHE A 579 9.70 -6.22 -7.93
N ARG A 580 9.69 -5.77 -6.69
CA ARG A 580 10.68 -4.83 -6.17
C ARG A 580 11.32 -5.37 -4.91
N LYS A 581 12.52 -4.86 -4.62
CA LYS A 581 13.17 -5.09 -3.32
C LYS A 581 12.35 -4.36 -2.26
N ASP A 582 12.17 -5.01 -1.12
CA ASP A 582 11.53 -4.42 0.05
C ASP A 582 12.53 -3.52 0.81
N ILE A 583 12.80 -2.33 0.25
CA ILE A 583 13.82 -1.38 0.76
C ILE A 583 13.56 -0.87 2.18
N TYR A 584 12.33 -1.00 2.69
CA TYR A 584 11.92 -0.57 4.03
C TYR A 584 11.52 -1.74 4.95
N GLU A 585 11.78 -2.99 4.54
CA GLU A 585 11.48 -4.19 5.34
C GLU A 585 10.01 -4.27 5.79
N ARG A 586 9.09 -3.75 4.97
CA ARG A 586 7.64 -3.71 5.27
C ARG A 586 6.91 -5.00 4.90
N ASP A 587 7.48 -5.83 4.03
CA ASP A 587 6.93 -7.14 3.65
C ASP A 587 6.99 -8.10 4.85
N ASP A 588 8.15 -8.19 5.52
CA ASP A 588 8.33 -9.06 6.71
C ASP A 588 7.49 -8.59 7.92
N VAL A 589 7.43 -7.28 8.17
CA VAL A 589 6.57 -6.72 9.23
C VAL A 589 5.11 -7.07 8.99
N LEU A 590 4.63 -6.91 7.75
CA LEU A 590 3.25 -7.25 7.39
C LEU A 590 3.01 -8.77 7.50
N LEU A 591 3.92 -9.60 6.98
CA LEU A 591 3.79 -11.05 7.05
C LEU A 591 3.68 -11.55 8.51
N LYS A 592 4.50 -11.01 9.42
CA LYS A 592 4.41 -11.31 10.86
C LYS A 592 3.09 -10.86 11.47
N ALA A 593 2.58 -9.68 11.09
CA ALA A 593 1.30 -9.20 11.57
C ALA A 593 0.14 -10.07 11.08
N LEU A 594 0.15 -10.48 9.80
CA LEU A 594 -0.85 -11.36 9.23
C LEU A 594 -0.84 -12.74 9.90
N ARG A 595 0.33 -13.31 10.18
CA ARG A 595 0.44 -14.58 10.94
C ARG A 595 -0.18 -14.48 12.34
N ARG A 596 0.00 -13.36 13.03
CA ARG A 596 -0.60 -13.11 14.37
C ARG A 596 -2.09 -12.82 14.30
N ALA A 597 -2.55 -12.12 13.26
CA ALA A 597 -3.97 -11.93 13.02
C ALA A 597 -4.68 -13.25 12.65
N MET A 598 -3.91 -14.29 12.32
CA MET A 598 -4.37 -15.61 11.89
C MET A 598 -3.85 -16.74 12.80
N THR A 599 -3.56 -16.50 14.10
CA THR A 599 -3.14 -17.57 15.04
C THR A 599 -4.23 -18.58 15.43
N GLU A 600 -5.24 -18.75 14.59
CA GLU A 600 -5.85 -20.06 14.33
C GLU A 600 -5.49 -20.46 12.88
N ASN A 601 -4.27 -21.02 12.75
CA ASN A 601 -3.62 -21.75 11.64
C ASN A 601 -3.38 -21.10 10.25
N LEU A 602 -2.09 -20.98 9.90
CA LEU A 602 -1.54 -21.21 8.55
C LEU A 602 -0.81 -22.55 8.52
#